data_AF-A0A6M3M0R6-F1
#
_entry.id   AF-A0A6M3M0R6-F1
#
_cell.length_a   1.000
_cell.length_b   1.000
_cell.length_c   1.000
_cell.angle_alpha   90.00
_cell.angle_beta   90.00
_cell.angle_gamma   90.00
#
_symmetry.space_group_name_H-M   'P 1'
#
loop_
_entity.id
_entity.type
_entity.pdbx_description
1 polymer ?
#
loop_
_entity_poly.entity_id
_entity_poly.type
_entity_poly.pdbx_seq_one_letter_code
_entity_poly.pdbx_strand_id
1 'polypeptide(L)'
;MSDNKVQCQCCGKMMVPTVLRSRGLFVGWQYGWWFGGGKPVSSCCPFCLSEEWDGKRDIRDTMMWRHVGFILSVIAFFLIFMVGMKLNEVM
;
A
#
# COMPACT_ATOMS: atom_id res chain seq x y z
N MET A 1 8.43 -26.68 15.32
CA MET A 1 9.08 -25.35 15.30
C MET A 1 9.30 -25.03 13.83
N SER A 2 8.55 -24.10 13.24
CA SER A 2 8.70 -23.78 11.82
C SER A 2 10.04 -23.06 11.61
N ASP A 3 10.84 -23.53 10.66
CA ASP A 3 12.06 -22.83 10.24
C ASP A 3 11.68 -21.52 9.55
N ASN A 4 11.44 -20.47 10.33
CA ASN A 4 11.02 -19.14 9.86
C ASN A 4 12.18 -18.34 9.24
N LYS A 5 13.25 -19.01 8.81
CA LYS A 5 14.41 -18.38 8.19
C LYS A 5 14.19 -18.35 6.68
N VAL A 6 14.28 -17.16 6.11
CA VAL A 6 14.11 -16.90 4.68
C VAL A 6 15.36 -16.25 4.12
N GLN A 7 15.66 -16.48 2.85
CA GLN A 7 16.78 -15.84 2.17
C GLN A 7 16.36 -14.46 1.67
N CYS A 8 17.14 -13.42 1.99
CA CYS A 8 16.94 -12.11 1.41
C CYS A 8 17.36 -12.10 -0.07
N GLN A 9 16.47 -11.71 -0.96
CA GLN A 9 16.73 -11.60 -2.41
C GLN A 9 17.67 -10.44 -2.76
N CYS A 10 17.82 -9.45 -1.87
CA CYS A 10 18.71 -8.31 -2.09
C CYS A 10 20.17 -8.62 -1.73
N CYS A 11 20.42 -9.26 -0.57
CA CYS A 11 21.79 -9.48 -0.06
C CYS A 11 22.20 -10.95 0.06
N GLY A 12 21.31 -11.90 -0.28
CA GLY A 12 21.57 -13.34 -0.29
C GLY A 12 21.71 -14.00 1.08
N LYS A 13 21.62 -13.25 2.19
CA LYS A 13 21.77 -13.78 3.55
C LYS A 13 20.49 -14.44 4.06
N MET A 14 20.64 -15.54 4.78
CA MET A 14 19.55 -16.17 5.55
C MET A 14 19.21 -15.32 6.76
N MET A 15 17.94 -15.01 6.95
CA MET A 15 17.48 -14.07 7.96
C MET A 15 16.07 -14.40 8.47
N VAL A 16 15.71 -13.79 9.60
CA VAL A 16 14.32 -13.65 10.03
C VAL A 16 13.92 -12.18 9.78
N PRO A 17 12.87 -11.89 9.00
CA PRO A 17 12.48 -10.52 8.70
C PRO A 17 12.12 -9.77 9.97
N THR A 18 12.59 -8.52 10.08
CA THR A 18 12.25 -7.66 11.20
C THR A 18 10.95 -6.93 10.88
N VAL A 19 9.93 -7.04 11.74
CA VAL A 19 8.64 -6.37 11.54
C VAL A 19 8.77 -4.88 11.85
N LEU A 20 8.46 -4.04 10.85
CA LEU A 20 8.34 -2.61 11.00
C LEU A 20 6.93 -2.26 11.46
N ARG A 21 6.84 -1.48 12.53
CA ARG A 21 5.57 -1.01 13.11
C ARG A 21 5.35 0.46 12.78
N SER A 22 4.08 0.82 12.62
CA SER A 22 3.69 2.23 12.45
C SER A 22 4.15 3.06 13.65
N ARG A 23 4.64 4.27 13.36
CA ARG A 23 4.95 5.27 14.38
C ARG A 23 3.65 5.88 14.88
N GLY A 24 3.52 5.99 16.19
CA GLY A 24 2.45 6.77 16.83
C GLY A 24 2.74 8.26 16.71
N LEU A 25 1.69 9.08 16.82
CA LEU A 25 1.81 10.52 16.94
C LEU A 25 1.66 10.88 18.42
N PHE A 26 2.64 11.62 18.96
CA PHE A 26 2.52 12.18 20.31
C PHE A 26 1.66 13.44 20.24
N VAL A 27 0.46 13.38 20.81
CA VAL A 27 -0.50 14.49 20.79
C VAL A 27 -0.64 14.99 22.22
N GLY A 28 0.19 15.96 22.61
CA GLY A 28 -0.02 16.70 23.84
C GLY A 28 1.26 17.27 24.45
N TRP A 29 1.46 18.58 24.28
CA TRP A 29 2.42 19.33 25.11
C TRP A 29 1.97 19.45 26.59
N GLN A 30 0.67 19.26 26.88
CA GLN A 30 0.08 19.51 28.22
C GLN A 30 -0.57 18.29 28.89
N TYR A 31 -1.01 17.27 28.13
CA TYR A 31 -1.61 16.03 28.67
C TYR A 31 -1.00 14.72 28.13
N GLY A 32 0.07 14.83 27.33
CA GLY A 32 0.98 13.75 26.93
C GLY A 32 0.36 12.39 26.59
N TRP A 33 -0.45 12.30 25.53
CA TRP A 33 -1.01 11.02 25.07
C TRP A 33 -0.46 10.61 23.69
N TRP A 34 -0.19 9.31 23.55
CA TRP A 34 0.21 8.71 22.27
C TRP A 34 -1.04 8.25 21.52
N PHE A 35 -1.26 8.81 20.34
CA PHE A 35 -2.35 8.41 19.46
C PHE A 35 -1.81 7.60 18.27
N GLY A 36 -2.32 6.38 18.11
CA GLY A 36 -1.90 5.46 17.06
C GLY A 36 -0.50 4.85 17.27
N GLY A 37 -0.11 3.94 16.38
CA GLY A 37 1.16 3.22 16.43
C GLY A 37 1.00 1.73 16.74
N GLY A 38 2.07 0.96 16.59
CA GLY A 38 2.12 -0.45 17.02
C GLY A 38 1.54 -1.48 16.05
N LYS A 39 0.68 -1.08 15.12
CA LYS A 39 0.22 -1.96 14.02
C LYS A 39 1.39 -2.30 13.08
N PRO A 40 1.57 -3.58 12.69
CA PRO A 40 2.60 -4.00 11.74
C PRO A 40 2.28 -3.40 10.37
N VAL A 41 3.26 -2.75 9.76
CA VAL A 41 3.10 -2.06 8.47
C VAL A 41 3.85 -2.81 7.37
N SER A 42 5.10 -3.19 7.63
CA SER A 42 5.95 -3.90 6.68
C SER A 42 6.99 -4.75 7.42
N SER A 43 7.90 -5.37 6.69
CA SER A 43 9.05 -6.08 7.26
C SER A 43 10.31 -5.80 6.44
N CYS A 44 11.48 -5.82 7.08
CA CYS A 44 12.75 -5.55 6.42
C CYS A 44 13.83 -6.60 6.73
N CYS A 45 14.85 -6.64 5.86
CA CYS A 45 16.06 -7.41 6.11
C CYS A 45 16.92 -6.75 7.19
N PRO A 46 17.35 -7.46 8.26
CA PRO A 46 18.19 -6.86 9.29
C PRO A 46 19.63 -6.59 8.84
N PHE A 47 20.07 -7.15 7.70
CA PHE A 47 21.44 -6.98 7.21
C PHE A 47 21.58 -5.83 6.21
N CYS A 48 20.71 -5.78 5.20
CA CYS A 48 20.75 -4.74 4.17
C CYS A 48 19.66 -3.67 4.35
N LEU A 49 18.82 -3.78 5.38
CA LEU A 49 17.74 -2.84 5.72
C LEU A 49 16.70 -2.64 4.60
N SER A 50 16.67 -3.52 3.60
CA SER A 50 15.69 -3.47 2.52
C SER A 50 14.33 -4.01 2.95
N GLU A 51 13.26 -3.26 2.70
CA GLU A 51 11.86 -3.72 2.79
C GLU A 51 11.44 -4.59 1.58
N GLU A 52 12.34 -4.81 0.61
CA GLU A 52 12.12 -5.50 -0.69
C GLU A 52 12.67 -6.92 -0.63
N TRP A 53 12.96 -7.38 0.58
CA TRP A 53 13.81 -8.54 0.81
C TRP A 53 13.24 -9.83 0.26
N ASP A 54 11.92 -9.90 0.05
CA ASP A 54 11.21 -11.03 -0.54
C ASP A 54 11.12 -10.96 -2.07
N GLY A 55 11.66 -9.91 -2.69
CA GLY A 55 11.59 -9.67 -4.12
C GLY A 55 10.17 -9.42 -4.65
N LYS A 56 9.17 -9.35 -3.76
CA LYS A 56 7.77 -9.09 -4.11
C LYS A 56 7.44 -7.64 -3.87
N ARG A 57 7.92 -6.75 -4.74
CA ARG A 57 7.38 -5.40 -4.83
C ARG A 57 7.15 -5.01 -6.29
N ASP A 58 5.98 -5.38 -6.80
CA ASP A 58 5.32 -4.62 -7.87
C ASP A 58 4.21 -3.76 -7.26
N ILE A 59 4.59 -2.87 -6.33
CA ILE A 59 3.71 -1.79 -5.84
C ILE A 59 3.25 -0.94 -7.05
N ARG A 60 4.11 -0.88 -8.08
CA ARG A 60 3.82 -0.24 -9.36
C ARG A 60 2.59 -0.83 -10.02
N ASP A 61 2.38 -2.15 -10.01
CA ASP A 61 1.16 -2.75 -10.54
C ASP A 61 -0.08 -2.31 -9.79
N THR A 62 -0.06 -2.35 -8.44
CA THR A 62 -1.24 -1.95 -7.65
C THR A 62 -1.59 -0.47 -7.81
N MET A 63 -0.59 0.39 -8.02
CA MET A 63 -0.77 1.82 -8.24
C MET A 63 -1.28 2.11 -9.66
N MET A 64 -0.78 1.39 -10.67
CA MET A 64 -1.25 1.46 -12.05
C MET A 64 -2.72 1.05 -12.17
N TRP A 65 -3.11 -0.07 -11.56
CA TRP A 65 -4.51 -0.53 -11.57
C TRP A 65 -5.47 0.47 -10.91
N ARG A 66 -5.02 1.16 -9.85
CA ARG A 66 -5.81 2.22 -9.21
C ARG A 66 -6.07 3.41 -10.15
N HIS A 67 -5.07 3.81 -10.93
CA HIS A 67 -5.23 4.91 -11.91
C HIS A 67 -6.07 4.49 -13.11
N VAL A 68 -5.89 3.27 -13.63
CA VAL A 68 -6.71 2.72 -14.72
C VAL A 68 -8.18 2.66 -14.30
N GLY A 69 -8.48 2.20 -13.09
CA GLY A 69 -9.85 2.15 -12.57
C GLY A 69 -10.51 3.52 -12.46
N PHE A 70 -9.76 4.54 -12.02
CA PHE A 70 -10.25 5.92 -11.95
C PHE A 70 -10.57 6.49 -13.33
N ILE A 71 -9.69 6.29 -14.32
CA ILE A 71 -9.92 6.77 -15.69
C ILE A 71 -11.14 6.08 -16.31
N LEU A 72 -11.28 4.76 -16.16
CA LEU A 72 -12.44 4.03 -16.66
C LEU A 72 -13.76 4.51 -16.04
N SER A 73 -13.76 4.80 -14.74
CA SER A 73 -14.90 5.39 -14.03
C SER A 73 -15.31 6.74 -14.63
N VAL A 74 -14.34 7.63 -14.89
CA VAL A 74 -14.59 8.94 -15.47
C VAL A 74 -15.15 8.82 -16.89
N ILE A 75 -14.58 7.96 -17.73
CA ILE A 75 -15.06 7.71 -19.09
C ILE A 75 -16.51 7.19 -19.06
N ALA A 76 -16.79 6.19 -18.23
CA ALA A 76 -18.13 5.62 -18.11
C ALA A 76 -19.17 6.67 -17.67
N PHE A 77 -18.81 7.55 -16.74
CA PHE A 77 -19.67 8.65 -16.30
C PHE A 77 -20.02 9.60 -17.46
N PHE A 78 -19.03 10.02 -18.26
CA PHE A 78 -19.28 10.89 -19.42
C PHE A 78 -20.13 10.20 -20.49
N LEU A 79 -19.91 8.91 -20.77
CA LEU A 79 -20.72 8.17 -21.73
C LEU A 79 -22.19 8.08 -21.30
N ILE A 80 -22.44 7.77 -20.02
CA ILE A 80 -23.80 7.72 -19.47
C ILE A 80 -24.45 9.10 -19.53
N PHE A 81 -23.71 10.15 -19.18
CA PHE A 81 -24.19 11.52 -19.23
C PHE A 81 -24.59 11.95 -20.66
N MET A 82 -23.75 11.65 -21.65
CA MET A 82 -24.03 11.94 -23.06
C MET A 82 -25.26 11.18 -23.59
N VAL A 83 -25.41 9.91 -23.20
CA VAL A 83 -26.61 9.12 -23.53
C VAL A 83 -27.86 9.70 -22.86
N GLY A 84 -27.77 10.11 -21.59
CA GLY A 84 -28.86 10.75 -20.86
C GLY A 84 -29.32 12.04 -21.52
N MET A 85 -28.39 12.89 -21.95
CA MET A 85 -28.72 14.11 -22.71
C MET A 85 -29.42 13.81 -24.03
N LYS A 86 -28.90 12.83 -24.80
CA LYS A 86 -29.51 12.39 -26.06
C LYS A 86 -30.93 11.85 -25.88
N LEU A 87 -31.19 11.09 -24.81
CA LEU A 87 -32.53 10.58 -24.50
C LEU A 87 -33.48 11.70 -24.08
N ASN A 88 -32.98 12.71 -23.37
CA ASN A 88 -33.77 13.87 -22.95
C ASN A 88 -34.15 14.81 -24.11
N GLU A 89 -33.39 14.82 -25.21
CA GLU A 89 -33.75 15.58 -26.42
C GLU A 89 -34.77 14.86 -27.31
N VAL A 90 -34.95 13.55 -27.13
CA VAL A 90 -35.83 12.71 -27.97
C VAL A 90 -37.22 12.49 -27.35
N MET A 91 -37.37 12.70 -26.04
CA MET A 91 -38.67 12.78 -25.35
C MET A 91 -39.22 14.20 -25.38
#